data_AF-A0A093BDD0-F1
#
_entry.id   AF-A0A093BDD0-F1
#
_cell.length_a   1.000
_cell.length_b   1.000
_cell.length_c   1.000
_cell.angle_alpha   90.00
_cell.angle_beta   90.00
_cell.angle_gamma   90.00
#
_symmetry.space_group_name_H-M   'P 1'
#
loop_
_entity.id
_entity.type
_entity.pdbx_description
1 polymer ?
#
loop_
_entity_poly.entity_id
_entity_poly.type
_entity_poly.pdbx_seq_one_letter_code
_entity_poly.pdbx_strand_id
1 'polypeptide(L)'
;YAQGPLLDNLYWTKWYNNESLAAHGTQSYICYENLLLGVPRMRQLKVKNNSCVVHEDFKEEISGCYDVYSEDKEERVSFGLINGTPWRYHSEEELSGSSHWGRLTSYSGGGYYIDLKLTREESAEVLQALKENLWLDRGTRVVFIDFTVYNANINLFCVLRLVVEFPATGGAIPSWQIRTVKLIRYASAWDFFIVACETVFCVFIFYYVVEEILELRIHKFQYFTSIWNILDVAVILLSIVAIGFHIFRTIEVNRLLGELLKHPDTYADFEFLAFWQTQYNNMNAVNLFFAWIKIFKYISFNKTMTQLSSTLARCAKDILGFAIMFFIVFFAYAQLGYLLFGTQVENFSTFVKCIFTQFRIILGDFDYNSIDNANRVLGPIYFVTYVFFVFFVLL
;
A
#
# COMPACT_ATOMS: atom_id res chain seq x y z
N TYR A 1 -22.01 -5.72 -9.05
CA TYR A 1 -20.59 -6.11 -9.15
C TYR A 1 -20.33 -7.44 -8.44
N ALA A 2 -20.50 -7.55 -7.12
CA ALA A 2 -20.23 -8.78 -6.37
C ALA A 2 -20.97 -10.02 -6.92
N GLN A 3 -22.30 -9.94 -7.09
CA GLN A 3 -23.12 -11.07 -7.60
C GLN A 3 -22.89 -11.44 -9.08
N GLY A 4 -22.16 -10.63 -9.85
CA GLY A 4 -21.96 -10.87 -11.29
C GLY A 4 -20.48 -11.00 -11.60
N PRO A 5 -19.81 -9.94 -12.11
CA PRO A 5 -18.41 -10.01 -12.53
C PRO A 5 -17.44 -10.63 -11.52
N LEU A 6 -17.63 -10.42 -10.21
CA LEU A 6 -16.73 -11.01 -9.20
C LEU A 6 -16.93 -12.53 -9.11
N LEU A 7 -18.16 -12.99 -8.85
CA LEU A 7 -18.44 -14.43 -8.73
C LEU A 7 -18.13 -15.19 -10.02
N ASP A 8 -18.51 -14.64 -11.17
CA ASP A 8 -18.31 -15.31 -12.46
C ASP A 8 -16.81 -15.46 -12.80
N ASN A 9 -15.95 -14.55 -12.33
CA ASN A 9 -14.51 -14.65 -12.55
C ASN A 9 -13.77 -15.46 -11.47
N LEU A 10 -14.31 -15.57 -10.26
CA LEU A 10 -13.72 -16.38 -9.19
C LEU A 10 -14.06 -17.87 -9.32
N TYR A 11 -15.27 -18.19 -9.77
CA TYR A 11 -15.79 -19.55 -9.83
C TYR A 11 -16.04 -19.98 -11.27
N TRP A 12 -15.01 -20.53 -11.90
CA TRP A 12 -15.12 -21.08 -13.26
C TRP A 12 -15.66 -22.50 -13.20
N THR A 13 -16.86 -22.71 -13.73
CA THR A 13 -17.53 -24.01 -13.69
C THR A 13 -17.35 -24.83 -14.96
N LYS A 14 -16.90 -24.20 -16.05
CA LYS A 14 -16.82 -24.81 -17.38
C LYS A 14 -15.47 -24.61 -18.02
N TRP A 15 -15.06 -25.61 -18.81
CA TRP A 15 -13.90 -25.54 -19.68
C TRP A 15 -14.25 -24.88 -21.04
N TYR A 16 -13.26 -24.66 -21.90
CA TYR A 16 -13.46 -24.03 -23.21
C TYR A 16 -14.45 -24.80 -24.11
N ASN A 17 -14.59 -26.10 -23.90
CA ASN A 17 -15.50 -27.00 -24.61
C ASN A 17 -16.86 -27.17 -23.91
N ASN A 18 -17.17 -26.34 -22.91
CA ASN A 18 -18.43 -26.37 -22.14
C ASN A 18 -18.59 -27.62 -21.24
N GLU A 19 -17.55 -28.45 -21.10
CA GLU A 19 -17.52 -29.54 -20.12
C GLU A 19 -17.33 -29.01 -18.70
N SER A 20 -17.91 -29.70 -17.72
CA SER A 20 -17.86 -29.27 -16.33
C SER A 20 -16.47 -29.48 -15.72
N LEU A 21 -15.91 -28.42 -15.12
CA LEU A 21 -14.64 -28.48 -14.38
C LEU A 21 -14.71 -29.38 -13.13
N ALA A 22 -15.94 -29.64 -12.65
CA ALA A 22 -16.25 -30.41 -11.44
C ALA A 22 -15.74 -31.87 -11.44
N ALA A 23 -15.30 -32.41 -12.59
CA ALA A 23 -14.76 -33.76 -12.66
C ALA A 23 -13.38 -33.91 -11.96
N HIS A 24 -12.69 -32.81 -11.66
CA HIS A 24 -11.31 -32.83 -11.13
C HIS A 24 -11.15 -32.34 -9.68
N GLY A 25 -12.23 -31.93 -9.00
CA GLY A 25 -12.21 -31.55 -7.58
C GLY A 25 -13.16 -30.40 -7.24
N THR A 26 -13.24 -30.07 -5.95
CA THR A 26 -14.04 -28.95 -5.41
C THR A 26 -13.35 -27.59 -5.48
N GLN A 27 -12.13 -27.55 -6.03
CA GLN A 27 -11.30 -26.34 -6.08
C GLN A 27 -11.57 -25.55 -7.36
N SER A 28 -11.73 -24.23 -7.22
CA SER A 28 -11.92 -23.33 -8.36
C SER A 28 -10.57 -22.92 -8.97
N TYR A 29 -10.48 -22.97 -10.29
CA TYR A 29 -9.34 -22.47 -11.07
C TYR A 29 -9.75 -21.23 -11.86
N ILE A 30 -9.02 -20.13 -11.67
CA ILE A 30 -9.21 -18.88 -12.40
C ILE A 30 -8.35 -18.94 -13.66
N CYS A 31 -8.99 -18.77 -14.82
CA CYS A 31 -8.35 -18.89 -16.13
C CYS A 31 -7.56 -20.23 -16.26
N TYR A 32 -8.05 -21.29 -15.62
CA TYR A 32 -7.54 -22.66 -15.68
C TYR A 32 -6.18 -22.95 -15.04
N GLU A 33 -5.29 -21.96 -14.92
CA GLU A 33 -3.93 -22.16 -14.39
C GLU A 33 -3.78 -21.72 -12.93
N ASN A 34 -4.62 -20.78 -12.50
CA ASN A 34 -4.48 -20.17 -11.20
C ASN A 34 -5.46 -20.80 -10.21
N LEU A 35 -4.96 -21.42 -9.15
CA LEU A 35 -5.76 -22.03 -8.10
C LEU A 35 -6.25 -20.95 -7.12
N LEU A 36 -7.56 -20.89 -6.86
CA LEU A 36 -8.10 -20.10 -5.75
C LEU A 36 -7.76 -20.80 -4.42
N LEU A 37 -7.05 -20.11 -3.52
CA LEU A 37 -6.70 -20.65 -2.20
C LEU A 37 -7.74 -20.26 -1.16
N GLY A 38 -8.29 -21.27 -0.49
CA GLY A 38 -9.34 -21.08 0.51
C GLY A 38 -10.62 -20.51 -0.13
N VAL A 39 -11.26 -19.60 0.59
CA VAL A 39 -12.44 -18.86 0.14
C VAL A 39 -12.21 -17.36 0.22
N PRO A 40 -12.83 -16.53 -0.64
CA PRO A 40 -12.77 -15.07 -0.51
C PRO A 40 -13.44 -14.58 0.77
N ARG A 41 -12.88 -13.56 1.42
CA ARG A 41 -13.44 -12.87 2.58
C ARG A 41 -13.94 -11.49 2.19
N MET A 42 -15.18 -11.17 2.56
CA MET A 42 -15.70 -9.80 2.51
C MET A 42 -15.70 -9.21 3.92
N ARG A 43 -15.16 -8.01 4.08
CA ARG A 43 -15.10 -7.31 5.38
C ARG A 43 -15.59 -5.88 5.24
N GLN A 44 -16.27 -5.37 6.26
CA GLN A 44 -16.87 -4.04 6.25
C GLN A 44 -16.61 -3.31 7.56
N LEU A 45 -16.41 -1.99 7.47
CA LEU A 45 -16.40 -1.08 8.61
C LEU A 45 -17.58 -0.10 8.54
N LYS A 46 -18.12 0.17 9.72
CA LYS A 46 -19.29 1.03 9.93
C LYS A 46 -19.00 2.05 11.02
N VAL A 47 -19.68 3.18 10.93
CA VAL A 47 -19.60 4.27 11.90
C VAL A 47 -20.88 4.33 12.73
N LYS A 48 -20.75 4.73 13.99
CA LYS A 48 -21.87 4.87 14.93
C LYS A 48 -22.96 5.78 14.41
N ASN A 49 -24.21 5.44 14.71
CA ASN A 49 -25.34 6.31 14.47
C ASN A 49 -25.24 7.58 15.35
N ASN A 50 -25.58 8.74 14.79
CA ASN A 50 -25.46 10.06 15.43
C ASN A 50 -24.04 10.38 15.93
N SER A 51 -23.04 10.02 15.13
CA SER A 51 -21.62 10.30 15.40
C SER A 51 -21.20 11.74 15.11
N CYS A 52 -22.03 12.51 14.40
CA CYS A 52 -21.82 13.92 14.12
C CYS A 52 -22.85 14.82 14.81
N VAL A 53 -22.43 16.06 15.07
CA VAL A 53 -23.28 17.10 15.66
C VAL A 53 -24.01 17.82 14.54
N VAL A 54 -25.32 17.68 14.50
CA VAL A 54 -26.19 18.44 13.60
C VAL A 54 -26.45 19.83 14.18
N HIS A 55 -26.35 20.88 13.36
CA HIS A 55 -26.62 22.26 13.76
C HIS A 55 -28.08 22.41 14.23
N GLU A 56 -28.32 23.24 15.27
CA GLU A 56 -29.63 23.38 15.93
C GLU A 56 -30.79 23.61 14.95
N ASP A 57 -30.60 24.50 13.98
CA ASP A 57 -31.61 24.86 12.97
C ASP A 57 -32.10 23.67 12.12
N PHE A 58 -31.30 22.61 11.96
CA PHE A 58 -31.62 21.45 11.11
C PHE A 58 -31.97 20.19 11.92
N LYS A 59 -32.04 20.27 13.25
CA LYS A 59 -32.32 19.10 14.09
C LYS A 59 -33.72 18.54 13.90
N GLU A 60 -34.70 19.37 13.53
CA GLU A 60 -36.06 18.91 13.26
C GLU A 60 -36.15 18.12 11.96
N GLU A 61 -35.32 18.43 10.97
CA GLU A 61 -35.33 17.78 9.65
C GLU A 61 -34.41 16.55 9.58
N ILE A 62 -33.27 16.57 10.29
CA ILE A 62 -32.24 15.53 10.21
C ILE A 62 -32.29 14.64 11.46
N SER A 63 -32.88 13.45 11.32
CA SER A 63 -33.02 12.48 12.41
C SER A 63 -31.77 11.62 12.67
N GLY A 64 -30.79 11.60 11.74
CA GLY A 64 -29.65 10.68 11.77
C GLY A 64 -28.41 11.27 11.09
N CYS A 65 -27.25 11.17 11.74
CA CYS A 65 -25.99 11.70 11.22
C CYS A 65 -24.85 10.67 11.30
N TYR A 66 -24.08 10.50 10.22
CA TYR A 66 -22.91 9.62 10.18
C TYR A 66 -21.68 10.40 9.74
N ASP A 67 -20.68 10.47 10.62
CA ASP A 67 -19.48 11.26 10.38
C ASP A 67 -18.44 10.50 9.53
N VAL A 68 -17.32 11.16 9.21
CA VAL A 68 -16.12 10.54 8.64
C VAL A 68 -15.60 9.46 9.58
N TYR A 69 -15.02 8.40 9.00
CA TYR A 69 -14.43 7.31 9.76
C TYR A 69 -13.29 7.81 10.67
N SER A 70 -13.38 7.44 11.94
CA SER A 70 -12.28 7.46 12.90
C SER A 70 -12.45 6.26 13.84
N GLU A 71 -11.36 5.78 14.43
CA GLU A 71 -11.38 4.61 15.29
C GLU A 71 -12.33 4.77 16.50
N ASP A 72 -12.42 5.98 17.07
CA ASP A 72 -13.34 6.30 18.18
C ASP A 72 -14.83 6.21 17.79
N LYS A 73 -15.12 6.50 16.52
CA LYS A 73 -16.48 6.55 15.96
C LYS A 73 -16.89 5.24 15.30
N GLU A 74 -16.03 4.22 15.33
CA GLU A 74 -16.30 2.91 14.75
C GLU A 74 -17.43 2.17 15.51
N GLU A 75 -18.39 1.62 14.76
CA GLU A 75 -19.54 0.88 15.28
C GLU A 75 -19.13 -0.56 15.62
N ARG A 76 -19.15 -0.88 16.93
CA ARG A 76 -18.75 -2.19 17.46
C ARG A 76 -19.96 -3.05 17.92
N VAL A 77 -21.18 -2.53 17.79
CA VAL A 77 -22.40 -3.23 18.21
C VAL A 77 -22.96 -4.09 17.07
N SER A 78 -23.42 -5.30 17.39
CA SER A 78 -24.04 -6.18 16.39
C SER A 78 -25.28 -5.54 15.77
N PHE A 79 -25.51 -5.75 14.46
CA PHE A 79 -26.61 -5.13 13.72
C PHE A 79 -27.37 -6.14 12.86
N GLY A 80 -28.57 -5.77 12.38
CA GLY A 80 -29.34 -6.61 11.46
C GLY A 80 -29.85 -7.91 12.11
N LEU A 81 -29.60 -9.05 11.47
CA LEU A 81 -30.13 -10.35 11.90
C LEU A 81 -29.47 -10.91 13.16
N ILE A 82 -28.38 -10.31 13.66
CA ILE A 82 -27.57 -10.69 14.84
C ILE A 82 -26.94 -12.11 14.75
N ASN A 83 -27.51 -13.00 13.93
CA ASN A 83 -27.09 -14.37 13.71
C ASN A 83 -26.01 -14.45 12.64
N GLY A 84 -24.80 -14.86 13.04
CA GLY A 84 -23.68 -15.15 12.15
C GLY A 84 -22.60 -14.08 12.18
N THR A 85 -21.46 -14.40 11.58
CA THR A 85 -20.28 -13.52 11.47
C THR A 85 -20.53 -12.17 10.76
N PRO A 86 -21.37 -12.03 9.70
CA PRO A 86 -21.53 -10.73 9.02
C PRO A 86 -22.20 -9.65 9.88
N TRP A 87 -22.87 -10.04 10.97
CA TRP A 87 -23.70 -9.14 11.79
C TRP A 87 -23.06 -8.84 13.14
N ARG A 88 -22.00 -9.56 13.52
CA ARG A 88 -21.27 -9.40 14.78
C ARG A 88 -19.92 -8.75 14.51
N TYR A 89 -19.57 -7.79 15.37
CA TYR A 89 -18.28 -7.13 15.30
C TYR A 89 -17.17 -8.06 15.81
N HIS A 90 -16.06 -8.08 15.08
CA HIS A 90 -14.83 -8.77 15.45
C HIS A 90 -13.67 -7.78 15.55
N SER A 91 -12.85 -7.95 16.59
CA SER A 91 -11.67 -7.09 16.80
C SER A 91 -10.54 -7.45 15.82
N GLU A 92 -9.58 -6.55 15.68
CA GLU A 92 -8.39 -6.77 14.84
C GLU A 92 -7.59 -8.00 15.28
N GLU A 93 -7.46 -8.21 16.59
CA GLU A 93 -6.78 -9.37 17.17
C GLU A 93 -7.51 -10.69 16.86
N GLU A 94 -8.85 -10.71 16.94
CA GLU A 94 -9.66 -11.89 16.62
C GLU A 94 -9.54 -12.30 15.15
N LEU A 95 -9.45 -11.33 14.25
CA LEU A 95 -9.32 -11.57 12.82
C LEU A 95 -7.88 -11.81 12.37
N SER A 96 -6.90 -11.61 13.26
CA SER A 96 -5.47 -11.50 12.90
C SER A 96 -5.22 -10.52 11.74
N GLY A 97 -6.11 -9.53 11.60
CA GLY A 97 -6.05 -8.54 10.54
C GLY A 97 -5.05 -7.43 10.86
N SER A 98 -4.77 -6.59 9.87
CA SER A 98 -3.95 -5.39 10.08
C SER A 98 -4.61 -4.15 9.49
N SER A 99 -4.25 -2.98 10.04
CA SER A 99 -4.72 -1.69 9.51
C SER A 99 -4.38 -1.52 8.02
N HIS A 100 -5.32 -0.97 7.25
CA HIS A 100 -5.15 -0.71 5.83
C HIS A 100 -5.15 0.79 5.52
N TRP A 101 -4.10 1.27 4.87
CA TRP A 101 -4.02 2.66 4.41
C TRP A 101 -4.80 2.83 3.10
N GLY A 102 -5.98 3.46 3.21
CA GLY A 102 -6.87 3.75 2.09
C GLY A 102 -6.54 5.06 1.36
N ARG A 103 -7.40 5.44 0.42
CA ARG A 103 -7.27 6.69 -0.34
C ARG A 103 -7.73 7.91 0.47
N LEU A 104 -8.78 7.73 1.29
CA LEU A 104 -9.31 8.79 2.15
C LEU A 104 -8.66 8.80 3.54
N THR A 105 -8.56 7.64 4.19
CA THR A 105 -8.06 7.50 5.55
C THR A 105 -7.50 6.10 5.80
N SER A 106 -6.89 5.90 6.97
CA SER A 106 -6.48 4.58 7.45
C SER A 106 -7.64 3.88 8.15
N TYR A 107 -7.82 2.60 7.86
CA TYR A 107 -8.90 1.77 8.40
C TYR A 107 -8.35 0.67 9.30
N SER A 108 -9.04 0.34 10.39
CA SER A 108 -8.65 -0.74 11.30
C SER A 108 -8.75 -2.13 10.64
N GLY A 109 -8.06 -3.12 11.22
CA GLY A 109 -8.12 -4.51 10.77
C GLY A 109 -9.38 -5.26 11.23
N GLY A 110 -10.19 -4.65 12.10
CA GLY A 110 -11.43 -5.22 12.63
C GLY A 110 -12.62 -5.13 11.68
N GLY A 111 -13.81 -5.38 12.22
CA GLY A 111 -15.09 -5.11 11.57
C GLY A 111 -16.03 -6.30 11.48
N TYR A 112 -16.96 -6.19 10.55
CA TYR A 112 -17.93 -7.22 10.23
C TYR A 112 -17.44 -7.98 9.01
N TYR A 113 -17.37 -9.31 9.08
CA TYR A 113 -16.84 -10.10 7.97
C TYR A 113 -17.70 -11.32 7.66
N ILE A 114 -17.59 -11.75 6.42
CA ILE A 114 -18.18 -12.98 5.94
C ILE A 114 -17.25 -13.64 4.94
N ASP A 115 -17.04 -14.93 5.17
CA ASP A 115 -16.33 -15.80 4.25
C ASP A 115 -17.32 -16.35 3.23
N LEU A 116 -17.01 -16.16 1.95
CA LEU A 116 -17.76 -16.77 0.87
C LEU A 116 -17.55 -18.29 0.89
N LYS A 117 -18.28 -18.99 0.02
CA LYS A 117 -18.25 -20.45 -0.04
C LYS A 117 -17.38 -20.93 -1.19
N LEU A 118 -17.14 -22.24 -1.24
CA LEU A 118 -16.33 -22.86 -2.30
C LEU A 118 -17.06 -22.88 -3.64
N THR A 119 -18.39 -22.93 -3.62
CA THR A 119 -19.23 -22.99 -4.83
C THR A 119 -19.81 -21.62 -5.16
N ARG A 120 -20.11 -21.42 -6.45
CA ARG A 120 -20.69 -20.19 -6.97
C ARG A 120 -22.11 -20.00 -6.44
N GLU A 121 -22.90 -21.07 -6.43
CA GLU A 121 -24.31 -21.08 -6.04
C GLU A 121 -24.47 -20.68 -4.57
N GLU A 122 -23.74 -21.33 -3.67
CA GLU A 122 -23.80 -21.01 -2.24
C GLU A 122 -23.30 -19.58 -1.96
N SER A 123 -22.24 -19.15 -2.64
CA SER A 123 -21.74 -17.78 -2.50
C SER A 123 -22.75 -16.75 -3.02
N ALA A 124 -23.48 -17.06 -4.09
CA ALA A 124 -24.54 -16.21 -4.62
C ALA A 124 -25.71 -16.08 -3.65
N GLU A 125 -26.13 -17.18 -3.00
CA GLU A 125 -27.16 -17.18 -1.96
C GLU A 125 -26.75 -16.31 -0.76
N VAL A 126 -25.50 -16.44 -0.30
CA VAL A 126 -24.95 -15.60 0.77
C VAL A 126 -25.01 -14.12 0.39
N LEU A 127 -24.55 -13.75 -0.81
CA LEU A 127 -24.58 -12.36 -1.28
C LEU A 127 -26.01 -11.84 -1.45
N GLN A 128 -26.94 -12.69 -1.88
CA GLN A 128 -28.35 -12.33 -1.97
C GLN A 128 -28.94 -12.05 -0.58
N ALA A 129 -28.67 -12.91 0.40
CA ALA A 129 -29.11 -12.69 1.78
C ALA A 129 -28.54 -11.40 2.38
N LEU A 130 -27.26 -11.08 2.14
CA LEU A 130 -26.66 -9.81 2.59
C LEU A 130 -27.33 -8.58 1.96
N LYS A 131 -27.71 -8.69 0.69
CA LYS A 131 -28.39 -7.61 -0.05
C LYS A 131 -29.82 -7.40 0.45
N GLU A 132 -30.57 -8.49 0.65
CA GLU A 132 -31.96 -8.45 1.15
C GLU A 132 -32.03 -7.87 2.56
N ASN A 133 -31.02 -8.14 3.40
CA ASN A 133 -30.95 -7.64 4.77
C ASN A 133 -30.16 -6.33 4.92
N LEU A 134 -29.88 -5.61 3.84
CA LEU A 134 -29.22 -4.29 3.85
C LEU A 134 -27.90 -4.27 4.66
N TRP A 135 -27.02 -5.24 4.42
CA TRP A 135 -25.71 -5.31 5.07
C TRP A 135 -24.89 -4.01 4.85
N LEU A 136 -24.99 -3.44 3.65
CA LEU A 136 -24.49 -2.10 3.32
C LEU A 136 -25.56 -1.05 3.59
N ASP A 137 -25.22 -0.08 4.43
CA ASP A 137 -26.10 1.03 4.83
C ASP A 137 -25.37 2.38 4.76
N ARG A 138 -26.08 3.46 5.13
CA ARG A 138 -25.54 4.83 5.12
C ARG A 138 -24.33 5.03 6.05
N GLY A 139 -24.21 4.21 7.10
CA GLY A 139 -23.11 4.26 8.06
C GLY A 139 -21.86 3.51 7.62
N THR A 140 -21.92 2.81 6.49
CA THR A 140 -20.78 2.07 5.94
C THR A 140 -19.72 3.04 5.42
N ARG A 141 -18.44 2.75 5.69
CA ARG A 141 -17.32 3.59 5.24
C ARG A 141 -16.35 2.87 4.33
N VAL A 142 -16.17 1.57 4.50
CA VAL A 142 -15.32 0.80 3.61
C VAL A 142 -15.78 -0.65 3.55
N VAL A 143 -15.64 -1.26 2.37
CA VAL A 143 -15.80 -2.69 2.14
C VAL A 143 -14.53 -3.21 1.48
N PHE A 144 -13.99 -4.29 2.04
CA PHE A 144 -12.86 -5.05 1.54
C PHE A 144 -13.35 -6.38 0.97
N ILE A 145 -12.74 -6.80 -0.13
CA ILE A 145 -12.90 -8.13 -0.71
C ILE A 145 -11.49 -8.68 -0.89
N ASP A 146 -11.13 -9.62 -0.02
CA ASP A 146 -9.79 -10.19 0.07
C ASP A 146 -9.82 -11.65 -0.39
N PHE A 147 -8.92 -12.02 -1.30
CA PHE A 147 -8.73 -13.40 -1.71
C PHE A 147 -7.30 -13.62 -2.22
N THR A 148 -6.85 -14.86 -2.15
CA THR A 148 -5.51 -15.24 -2.59
C THR A 148 -5.59 -16.31 -3.67
N VAL A 149 -4.75 -16.15 -4.67
CA VAL A 149 -4.67 -17.03 -5.82
C VAL A 149 -3.24 -17.54 -5.94
N TYR A 150 -3.04 -18.80 -6.29
CA TYR A 150 -1.74 -19.42 -6.47
C TYR A 150 -1.57 -19.98 -7.88
N ASN A 151 -0.51 -19.55 -8.56
CA ASN A 151 -0.13 -20.10 -9.85
C ASN A 151 0.91 -21.19 -9.67
N ALA A 152 0.54 -22.44 -9.98
CA ALA A 152 1.41 -23.60 -9.83
C ALA A 152 2.55 -23.64 -10.88
N ASN A 153 2.34 -23.08 -12.07
CA ASN A 153 3.31 -23.12 -13.17
C ASN A 153 4.60 -22.35 -12.85
N ILE A 154 4.46 -21.22 -12.15
CA ILE A 154 5.59 -20.34 -11.79
C ILE A 154 5.83 -20.25 -10.28
N ASN A 155 5.05 -20.97 -9.47
CA ASN A 155 5.12 -20.97 -8.00
C ASN A 155 5.06 -19.53 -7.43
N LEU A 156 4.02 -18.79 -7.81
CA LEU A 156 3.75 -17.44 -7.32
C LEU A 156 2.36 -17.35 -6.72
N PHE A 157 2.27 -16.63 -5.59
CA PHE A 157 1.03 -16.27 -4.95
C PHE A 157 0.67 -14.85 -5.38
N CYS A 158 -0.61 -14.61 -5.62
CA CYS A 158 -1.17 -13.30 -5.87
C CYS A 158 -2.22 -13.04 -4.80
N VAL A 159 -1.95 -12.08 -3.93
CA VAL A 159 -2.89 -11.64 -2.88
C VAL A 159 -3.60 -10.40 -3.40
N LEU A 160 -4.93 -10.48 -3.47
CA LEU A 160 -5.78 -9.42 -3.99
C LEU A 160 -6.63 -8.86 -2.87
N ARG A 161 -6.64 -7.53 -2.77
CA ARG A 161 -7.53 -6.75 -1.91
C ARG A 161 -8.24 -5.71 -2.77
N LEU A 162 -9.55 -5.88 -2.94
CA LEU A 162 -10.40 -4.88 -3.58
C LEU A 162 -11.05 -4.04 -2.48
N VAL A 163 -10.96 -2.72 -2.59
CA VAL A 163 -11.46 -1.79 -1.57
C VAL A 163 -12.46 -0.87 -2.21
N VAL A 164 -13.60 -0.68 -1.55
CA VAL A 164 -14.58 0.33 -1.93
C VAL A 164 -14.82 1.23 -0.74
N GLU A 165 -14.37 2.48 -0.84
CA GLU A 165 -14.54 3.50 0.19
C GLU A 165 -15.81 4.31 -0.08
N PHE A 166 -16.61 4.52 0.97
CA PHE A 166 -17.83 5.32 0.94
C PHE A 166 -17.58 6.59 1.76
N PRO A 167 -17.31 7.74 1.11
CA PRO A 167 -17.13 9.00 1.81
C PRO A 167 -18.38 9.37 2.61
N ALA A 168 -18.23 10.15 3.70
CA ALA A 168 -19.37 10.67 4.45
C ALA A 168 -20.27 11.60 3.60
N THR A 169 -19.72 12.22 2.55
CA THR A 169 -20.45 13.01 1.55
C THR A 169 -21.28 12.14 0.58
N GLY A 170 -21.18 10.81 0.69
CA GLY A 170 -21.75 9.85 -0.26
C GLY A 170 -20.80 9.52 -1.42
N GLY A 171 -21.30 8.74 -2.38
CA GLY A 171 -20.52 8.20 -3.49
C GLY A 171 -19.77 6.92 -3.11
N ALA A 172 -19.03 6.36 -4.07
CA ALA A 172 -18.20 5.17 -3.88
C ALA A 172 -16.89 5.34 -4.65
N ILE A 173 -15.77 5.20 -3.94
CA ILE A 173 -14.41 5.34 -4.47
C ILE A 173 -13.76 3.96 -4.46
N PRO A 174 -13.66 3.28 -5.62
CA PRO A 174 -12.98 2.00 -5.70
C PRO A 174 -11.46 2.19 -5.71
N SER A 175 -10.75 1.27 -5.07
CA SER A 175 -9.31 1.08 -5.21
C SER A 175 -8.99 -0.42 -5.16
N TRP A 176 -7.81 -0.79 -5.61
CA TRP A 176 -7.39 -2.19 -5.65
C TRP A 176 -5.92 -2.30 -5.32
N GLN A 177 -5.56 -3.39 -4.67
CA GLN A 177 -4.20 -3.75 -4.38
C GLN A 177 -3.96 -5.21 -4.77
N ILE A 178 -3.01 -5.40 -5.67
CA ILE A 178 -2.62 -6.71 -6.20
C ILE A 178 -1.14 -6.88 -5.86
N ARG A 179 -0.83 -7.85 -5.00
CA ARG A 179 0.54 -8.13 -4.57
C ARG A 179 0.95 -9.54 -4.98
N THR A 180 1.96 -9.63 -5.84
CA THR A 180 2.54 -10.90 -6.27
C THR A 180 3.75 -11.25 -5.40
N VAL A 181 3.73 -12.42 -4.76
CA VAL A 181 4.75 -12.83 -3.79
C VAL A 181 5.15 -14.31 -3.98
N LYS A 182 6.45 -14.60 -3.95
CA LYS A 182 6.99 -15.98 -3.94
C LYS A 182 7.15 -16.43 -2.48
N LEU A 183 6.11 -17.09 -1.93
CA LEU A 183 6.13 -17.55 -0.54
C LEU A 183 6.92 -18.85 -0.37
N ILE A 184 6.74 -19.79 -1.29
CA ILE A 184 7.49 -21.06 -1.30
C ILE A 184 8.80 -20.83 -2.06
N ARG A 185 9.89 -20.61 -1.32
CA ARG A 185 11.18 -20.26 -1.93
C ARG A 185 12.04 -21.44 -2.37
N TYR A 186 11.99 -22.58 -1.68
CA TYR A 186 12.91 -23.68 -1.92
C TYR A 186 12.21 -24.83 -2.64
N ALA A 187 12.03 -24.70 -3.95
CA ALA A 187 11.35 -25.71 -4.76
C ALA A 187 12.23 -26.23 -5.91
N SER A 188 12.99 -25.34 -6.55
CA SER A 188 13.83 -25.66 -7.70
C SER A 188 15.30 -25.84 -7.33
N ALA A 189 16.06 -26.55 -8.17
CA ALA A 189 17.51 -26.69 -8.04
C ALA A 189 18.22 -25.32 -8.02
N TRP A 190 17.72 -24.34 -8.77
CA TRP A 190 18.22 -22.96 -8.78
C TRP A 190 18.07 -22.26 -7.42
N ASP A 191 17.06 -22.64 -6.62
CA ASP A 191 16.84 -22.03 -5.31
C ASP A 191 17.96 -22.41 -4.31
N PHE A 192 18.65 -23.56 -4.48
CA PHE A 192 19.82 -23.90 -3.66
C PHE A 192 21.01 -22.97 -3.91
N PHE A 193 21.21 -22.52 -5.15
CA PHE A 193 22.22 -21.51 -5.46
C PHE A 193 21.89 -20.18 -4.77
N ILE A 194 20.61 -19.78 -4.73
CA ILE A 194 20.14 -18.59 -4.01
C ILE A 194 20.44 -18.72 -2.51
N VAL A 195 20.19 -19.87 -1.89
CA VAL A 195 20.54 -20.11 -0.48
C VAL A 195 22.03 -19.94 -0.20
N ALA A 196 22.89 -20.42 -1.10
CA ALA A 196 24.34 -20.22 -0.98
C ALA A 196 24.70 -18.73 -1.02
N CYS A 197 24.12 -17.97 -1.95
CA CYS A 197 24.30 -16.51 -2.03
C CYS A 197 23.76 -15.78 -0.79
N GLU A 198 22.60 -16.17 -0.26
CA GLU A 198 22.02 -15.61 0.97
C GLU A 198 22.94 -15.87 2.18
N THR A 199 23.51 -17.07 2.26
CA THR A 199 24.47 -17.42 3.32
C THR A 199 25.73 -16.56 3.24
N VAL A 200 26.29 -16.39 2.04
CA VAL A 200 27.45 -15.52 1.80
C VAL A 200 27.12 -14.08 2.16
N PHE A 201 25.96 -13.58 1.78
CA PHE A 201 25.49 -12.23 2.14
C PHE A 201 25.43 -12.03 3.65
N CYS A 202 24.86 -12.97 4.41
CA CYS A 202 24.84 -12.91 5.87
C CYS A 202 26.25 -12.85 6.49
N VAL A 203 27.21 -13.61 5.95
CA VAL A 203 28.61 -13.57 6.41
C VAL A 203 29.25 -12.21 6.12
N PHE A 204 29.02 -11.63 4.93
CA PHE A 204 29.50 -10.29 4.59
C PHE A 204 28.94 -9.21 5.51
N ILE A 205 27.63 -9.24 5.79
CA ILE A 205 27.01 -8.28 6.72
C ILE A 205 27.60 -8.44 8.12
N PHE A 206 27.80 -9.67 8.61
CA PHE A 206 28.44 -9.90 9.91
C PHE A 206 29.86 -9.32 9.97
N TYR A 207 30.65 -9.53 8.93
CA TYR A 207 31.99 -8.94 8.83
C TYR A 207 31.95 -7.41 8.91
N TYR A 208 31.10 -6.76 8.10
CA TYR A 208 30.97 -5.29 8.10
C TYR A 208 30.43 -4.74 9.42
N VAL A 209 29.52 -5.46 10.10
CA VAL A 209 29.05 -5.06 11.45
C VAL A 209 30.23 -4.99 12.43
N VAL A 210 31.12 -5.98 12.42
CA VAL A 210 32.29 -6.00 13.32
C VAL A 210 33.26 -4.87 12.95
N GLU A 211 33.53 -4.68 11.66
CA GLU A 211 34.38 -3.59 11.15
C GLU A 211 33.86 -2.22 11.60
N GLU A 212 32.58 -1.92 11.38
CA GLU A 212 32.00 -0.63 11.75
C GLU A 212 31.96 -0.40 13.27
N ILE A 213 31.73 -1.44 14.08
CA ILE A 213 31.78 -1.32 15.53
C ILE A 213 33.21 -0.98 16.00
N LEU A 214 34.25 -1.54 15.37
CA LEU A 214 35.64 -1.22 15.68
C LEU A 214 35.97 0.23 15.30
N GLU A 215 35.58 0.67 14.10
CA GLU A 215 35.79 2.05 13.65
C GLU A 215 35.07 3.07 14.53
N LEU A 216 33.81 2.79 14.89
CA LEU A 216 33.03 3.62 15.81
C LEU A 216 33.69 3.73 17.20
N ARG A 217 34.29 2.66 17.71
CA ARG A 217 35.00 2.69 18.99
C ARG A 217 36.28 3.53 18.95
N ILE A 218 37.00 3.50 17.82
CA ILE A 218 38.25 4.25 17.64
C ILE A 218 37.96 5.73 17.40
N HIS A 219 37.07 6.06 16.45
CA HIS A 219 36.84 7.42 15.97
C HIS A 219 35.69 8.17 16.67
N LYS A 220 34.84 7.47 17.45
CA LYS A 220 33.73 8.02 18.24
C LYS A 220 32.88 9.03 17.45
N PHE A 221 32.83 10.29 17.86
CA PHE A 221 32.02 11.34 17.23
C PHE A 221 32.58 11.84 15.90
N GLN A 222 33.88 11.66 15.63
CA GLN A 222 34.47 12.07 14.35
C GLN A 222 33.97 11.20 13.19
N TYR A 223 33.55 9.96 13.49
CA TYR A 223 33.02 9.02 12.50
C TYR A 223 31.79 9.58 11.75
N PHE A 224 30.86 10.22 12.47
CA PHE A 224 29.62 10.76 11.89
C PHE A 224 29.80 12.03 11.04
N THR A 225 31.03 12.52 10.88
CA THR A 225 31.30 13.68 10.01
C THR A 225 31.40 13.29 8.54
N SER A 226 31.68 12.02 8.25
CA SER A 226 31.80 11.50 6.88
C SER A 226 30.46 10.97 6.37
N ILE A 227 29.99 11.49 5.24
CA ILE A 227 28.76 11.05 4.57
C ILE A 227 28.83 9.56 4.20
N TRP A 228 30.02 9.08 3.81
CA TRP A 228 30.23 7.68 3.43
C TRP A 228 30.00 6.73 4.59
N ASN A 229 30.44 7.12 5.79
CA ASN A 229 30.31 6.35 7.00
C ASN A 229 28.83 6.27 7.44
N ILE A 230 28.07 7.35 7.28
CA ILE A 230 26.62 7.35 7.50
C ILE A 230 25.91 6.39 6.54
N LEU A 231 26.32 6.38 5.27
CA LEU A 231 25.79 5.46 4.26
C LEU A 231 26.11 3.99 4.60
N ASP A 232 27.33 3.73 5.09
CA ASP A 232 27.78 2.40 5.50
C ASP A 232 26.93 1.86 6.68
N VAL A 233 26.68 2.68 7.71
CA VAL A 233 25.76 2.35 8.81
C VAL A 233 24.33 2.13 8.33
N ALA A 234 23.83 2.96 7.42
CA ALA A 234 22.47 2.83 6.88
C ALA A 234 22.27 1.51 6.13
N VAL A 235 23.22 1.13 5.26
CA VAL A 235 23.20 -0.13 4.51
C VAL A 235 23.20 -1.34 5.46
N ILE A 236 24.03 -1.32 6.50
CA ILE A 236 24.10 -2.41 7.48
C ILE A 236 22.80 -2.51 8.27
N LEU A 237 22.25 -1.39 8.75
CA LEU A 237 20.99 -1.38 9.51
C LEU A 237 19.85 -1.96 8.69
N LEU A 238 19.68 -1.50 7.44
CA LEU A 238 18.65 -2.01 6.53
C LEU A 238 18.86 -3.51 6.24
N SER A 239 20.11 -3.96 6.10
CA SER A 239 20.42 -5.36 5.85
C SER A 239 20.10 -6.26 7.05
N ILE A 240 20.35 -5.82 8.28
CA ILE A 240 20.00 -6.56 9.51
C ILE A 240 18.48 -6.72 9.60
N VAL A 241 17.72 -5.64 9.36
CA VAL A 241 16.24 -5.69 9.35
C VAL A 241 15.74 -6.63 8.25
N ALA A 242 16.37 -6.63 7.07
CA ALA A 242 16.04 -7.55 5.98
C ALA A 242 16.22 -9.02 6.36
N ILE A 243 17.33 -9.36 7.02
CA ILE A 243 17.62 -10.72 7.49
C ILE A 243 16.58 -11.15 8.54
N GLY A 244 16.30 -10.29 9.52
CA GLY A 244 15.30 -10.58 10.56
C GLY A 244 13.90 -10.84 9.98
N PHE A 245 13.46 -10.01 9.05
CA PHE A 245 12.18 -10.19 8.37
C PHE A 245 12.15 -11.47 7.52
N HIS A 246 13.25 -11.81 6.84
CA HIS A 246 13.34 -13.03 6.04
C HIS A 246 13.07 -14.30 6.87
N ILE A 247 13.63 -14.36 8.08
CA ILE A 247 13.44 -15.47 9.03
C ILE A 247 11.99 -15.50 9.50
N PHE A 248 11.46 -14.37 9.98
CA PHE A 248 10.08 -14.25 10.45
C PHE A 248 9.07 -14.70 9.39
N ARG A 249 9.21 -14.18 8.16
CA ARG A 249 8.36 -14.53 7.02
C ARG A 249 8.35 -16.04 6.76
N THR A 250 9.52 -16.69 6.81
CA THR A 250 9.63 -18.12 6.52
C THR A 250 8.89 -18.97 7.56
N ILE A 251 8.97 -18.58 8.84
CA ILE A 251 8.23 -19.26 9.92
C ILE A 251 6.72 -19.09 9.72
N GLU A 252 6.27 -17.86 9.46
CA GLU A 252 4.85 -17.54 9.37
C GLU A 252 4.17 -18.14 8.13
N VAL A 253 4.85 -18.17 6.98
CA VAL A 253 4.37 -18.88 5.79
C VAL A 253 4.11 -20.35 6.07
N ASN A 254 5.04 -21.03 6.74
CA ASN A 254 4.91 -22.45 7.03
C ASN A 254 3.74 -22.73 7.97
N ARG A 255 3.47 -21.80 8.91
CA ARG A 255 2.31 -21.88 9.82
C ARG A 255 1.00 -21.76 9.05
N LEU A 256 0.82 -20.67 8.29
CA LEU A 256 -0.42 -20.39 7.55
C LEU A 256 -0.69 -21.44 6.47
N LEU A 257 0.33 -21.83 5.71
CA LEU A 257 0.18 -22.85 4.67
C LEU A 257 -0.14 -24.22 5.29
N GLY A 258 0.46 -24.56 6.43
CA GLY A 258 0.17 -25.79 7.16
C GLY A 258 -1.27 -25.87 7.69
N GLU A 259 -1.87 -24.73 8.03
CA GLU A 259 -3.28 -24.64 8.46
C GLU A 259 -4.25 -24.78 7.29
N LEU A 260 -3.99 -24.09 6.18
CA LEU A 260 -4.79 -24.20 4.95
C LEU A 260 -4.82 -25.60 4.36
N LEU A 261 -3.70 -26.32 4.42
CA LEU A 261 -3.64 -27.70 3.93
C LEU A 261 -4.51 -28.66 4.76
N LYS A 262 -4.82 -28.31 6.01
CA LYS A 262 -5.73 -29.09 6.87
C LYS A 262 -7.19 -28.68 6.66
N HIS A 263 -7.45 -27.39 6.44
CA HIS A 263 -8.79 -26.81 6.32
C HIS A 263 -8.91 -25.96 5.05
N PRO A 264 -9.13 -26.59 3.88
CA PRO A 264 -9.16 -25.89 2.59
C PRO A 264 -10.42 -25.02 2.38
N ASP A 265 -11.42 -25.16 3.25
CA ASP A 265 -12.67 -24.41 3.27
C ASP A 265 -12.59 -23.09 4.05
N THR A 266 -11.46 -22.81 4.70
CA THR A 266 -11.24 -21.61 5.50
C THR A 266 -10.49 -20.53 4.74
N TYR A 267 -10.77 -19.26 5.06
CA TYR A 267 -9.97 -18.14 4.60
C TYR A 267 -8.64 -18.07 5.37
N ALA A 268 -7.53 -17.91 4.67
CA ALA A 268 -6.26 -17.55 5.27
C ALA A 268 -5.85 -16.13 4.88
N ASP A 269 -5.45 -15.37 5.89
CA ASP A 269 -4.95 -14.02 5.72
C ASP A 269 -3.48 -14.05 5.28
N PHE A 270 -3.25 -13.92 3.97
CA PHE A 270 -1.92 -13.68 3.40
C PHE A 270 -1.61 -12.20 3.20
N GLU A 271 -2.52 -11.29 3.51
CA GLU A 271 -2.34 -9.89 3.19
C GLU A 271 -1.30 -9.22 4.07
N PHE A 272 -1.32 -9.48 5.37
CA PHE A 272 -0.30 -8.98 6.30
C PHE A 272 1.11 -9.38 5.83
N LEU A 273 1.26 -10.66 5.46
CA LEU A 273 2.52 -11.18 4.95
C LEU A 273 2.92 -10.53 3.61
N ALA A 274 1.97 -10.36 2.69
CA ALA A 274 2.22 -9.71 1.41
C ALA A 274 2.56 -8.22 1.55
N PHE A 275 1.97 -7.53 2.54
CA PHE A 275 2.31 -6.14 2.88
C PHE A 275 3.78 -6.04 3.24
N TRP A 276 4.19 -6.83 4.23
CA TRP A 276 5.56 -6.80 4.69
C TRP A 276 6.55 -7.31 3.64
N GLN A 277 6.17 -8.26 2.79
CA GLN A 277 7.00 -8.66 1.65
C GLN A 277 7.23 -7.51 0.67
N THR A 278 6.22 -6.65 0.46
CA THR A 278 6.36 -5.44 -0.37
C THR A 278 7.32 -4.45 0.31
N GLN A 279 7.18 -4.23 1.61
CA GLN A 279 8.09 -3.36 2.35
C GLN A 279 9.53 -3.89 2.36
N TYR A 280 9.72 -5.20 2.50
CA TYR A 280 11.01 -5.85 2.37
C TYR A 280 11.63 -5.65 0.98
N ASN A 281 10.84 -5.77 -0.09
CA ASN A 281 11.32 -5.49 -1.44
C ASN A 281 11.73 -4.02 -1.61
N ASN A 282 10.92 -3.08 -1.10
CA ASN A 282 11.24 -1.65 -1.13
C ASN A 282 12.54 -1.35 -0.36
N MET A 283 12.70 -1.95 0.82
CA MET A 283 13.90 -1.81 1.64
C MET A 283 15.14 -2.35 0.93
N ASN A 284 15.04 -3.53 0.31
CA ASN A 284 16.14 -4.10 -0.46
C ASN A 284 16.48 -3.26 -1.70
N ALA A 285 15.48 -2.68 -2.37
CA ALA A 285 15.71 -1.77 -3.50
C ALA A 285 16.49 -0.52 -3.07
N VAL A 286 16.13 0.08 -1.93
CA VAL A 286 16.87 1.21 -1.33
C VAL A 286 18.29 0.79 -0.93
N ASN A 287 18.45 -0.39 -0.33
CA ASN A 287 19.76 -0.90 0.07
C ASN A 287 20.69 -1.09 -1.14
N LEU A 288 20.17 -1.68 -2.22
CA LEU A 288 20.90 -1.83 -3.49
C LEU A 288 21.25 -0.48 -4.12
N PHE A 289 20.34 0.50 -4.05
CA PHE A 289 20.60 1.85 -4.53
C PHE A 289 21.77 2.50 -3.77
N PHE A 290 21.82 2.38 -2.44
CA PHE A 290 22.96 2.86 -1.66
C PHE A 290 24.26 2.10 -1.96
N ALA A 291 24.19 0.79 -2.19
CA ALA A 291 25.35 0.01 -2.62
C ALA A 291 25.93 0.51 -3.96
N TRP A 292 25.07 0.89 -4.92
CA TRP A 292 25.50 1.52 -6.17
C TRP A 292 26.14 2.90 -5.95
N ILE A 293 25.56 3.74 -5.09
CA ILE A 293 26.17 5.03 -4.72
C ILE A 293 27.55 4.84 -4.07
N LYS A 294 27.72 3.80 -3.25
CA LYS A 294 28.99 3.49 -2.59
C LYS A 294 30.13 3.24 -3.58
N ILE A 295 29.84 2.81 -4.82
CA ILE A 295 30.85 2.68 -5.87
C ILE A 295 31.55 4.02 -6.16
N PHE A 296 30.87 5.16 -6.02
CA PHE A 296 31.50 6.48 -6.19
C PHE A 296 32.63 6.75 -5.18
N LYS A 297 32.55 6.19 -3.97
CA LYS A 297 33.63 6.26 -2.96
C LYS A 297 34.91 5.65 -3.54
N TYR A 298 34.80 4.50 -4.20
CA TYR A 298 35.95 3.78 -4.76
C TYR A 298 36.40 4.35 -6.12
N ILE A 299 35.50 4.89 -6.94
CA ILE A 299 35.88 5.54 -8.21
C ILE A 299 36.73 6.81 -7.99
N SER A 300 36.67 7.40 -6.79
CA SER A 300 37.49 8.56 -6.41
C SER A 300 39.00 8.33 -6.48
N PHE A 301 39.50 7.08 -6.63
CA PHE A 301 40.92 6.82 -6.92
C PHE A 301 41.42 7.54 -8.19
N ASN A 302 40.54 7.87 -9.15
CA ASN A 302 40.89 8.70 -10.29
C ASN A 302 40.91 10.20 -9.91
N LYS A 303 42.03 10.88 -10.19
CA LYS A 303 42.24 12.30 -9.90
C LYS A 303 41.15 13.21 -10.49
N THR A 304 40.66 12.91 -11.70
CA THR A 304 39.61 13.71 -12.34
C THR A 304 38.26 13.58 -11.63
N MET A 305 37.90 12.38 -11.17
CA MET A 305 36.66 12.12 -10.44
C MET A 305 36.69 12.70 -9.02
N THR A 306 37.84 12.65 -8.35
CA THR A 306 38.01 13.34 -7.05
C THR A 306 37.83 14.85 -7.19
N GLN A 307 38.32 15.46 -8.28
CA GLN A 307 38.10 16.89 -8.52
C GLN A 307 36.60 17.21 -8.64
N LEU A 308 35.83 16.45 -9.44
CA LEU A 308 34.38 16.62 -9.57
C LEU A 308 33.63 16.46 -8.23
N SER A 309 33.95 15.41 -7.47
CA SER A 309 33.37 15.17 -6.16
C SER A 309 33.67 16.32 -5.18
N SER A 310 34.91 16.81 -5.18
CA SER A 310 35.32 17.94 -4.33
C SER A 310 34.59 19.24 -4.71
N THR A 311 34.34 19.47 -6.00
CA THR A 311 33.58 20.65 -6.46
C THR A 311 32.12 20.58 -6.02
N LEU A 312 31.47 19.41 -6.14
CA LEU A 312 30.11 19.18 -5.67
C LEU A 312 29.99 19.35 -4.14
N ALA A 313 30.92 18.76 -3.38
CA ALA A 313 30.94 18.88 -1.93
C ALA A 313 31.12 20.34 -1.47
N ARG A 314 31.92 21.13 -2.21
CA ARG A 314 32.16 22.55 -1.88
C ARG A 314 30.96 23.44 -2.22
N CYS A 315 30.30 23.23 -3.36
CA CYS A 315 29.12 24.02 -3.73
C CYS A 315 27.85 23.58 -3.01
N ALA A 316 27.82 22.39 -2.40
CA ALA A 316 26.65 21.87 -1.68
C ALA A 316 26.13 22.82 -0.59
N LYS A 317 27.00 23.54 0.12
CA LYS A 317 26.59 24.51 1.15
C LYS A 317 25.82 25.69 0.54
N ASP A 318 26.28 26.20 -0.60
CA ASP A 318 25.65 27.32 -1.30
C ASP A 318 24.33 26.87 -1.96
N ILE A 319 24.33 25.68 -2.59
CA ILE A 319 23.13 25.04 -3.14
C ILE A 319 22.09 24.83 -2.04
N LEU A 320 22.48 24.40 -0.84
CA LEU A 320 21.56 24.22 0.28
C LEU A 320 20.92 25.55 0.72
N GLY A 321 21.70 26.63 0.75
CA GLY A 321 21.17 27.98 1.02
C GLY A 321 20.14 28.42 -0.02
N PHE A 322 20.45 28.21 -1.31
CA PHE A 322 19.53 28.51 -2.40
C PHE A 322 18.28 27.62 -2.39
N ALA A 323 18.43 26.33 -2.07
CA ALA A 323 17.33 25.38 -1.98
C ALA A 323 16.28 25.81 -0.94
N ILE A 324 16.70 26.40 0.18
CA ILE A 324 15.77 26.95 1.17
C ILE A 324 14.92 28.06 0.56
N MET A 325 15.52 29.01 -0.18
CA MET A 325 14.79 30.07 -0.87
C MET A 325 13.81 29.51 -1.91
N PHE A 326 14.25 28.51 -2.69
CA PHE A 326 13.41 27.80 -3.65
C PHE A 326 12.20 27.17 -2.97
N PHE A 327 12.40 26.40 -1.89
CA PHE A 327 11.31 25.70 -1.22
C PHE A 327 10.30 26.64 -0.56
N ILE A 328 10.72 27.83 -0.10
CA ILE A 328 9.78 28.84 0.42
C ILE A 328 8.81 29.28 -0.69
N VAL A 329 9.32 29.64 -1.86
CA VAL A 329 8.49 30.05 -3.01
C VAL A 329 7.64 28.87 -3.49
N PHE A 330 8.25 27.68 -3.59
CA PHE A 330 7.59 26.46 -4.04
C PHE A 330 6.39 26.10 -3.14
N PHE A 331 6.57 26.04 -1.82
CA PHE A 331 5.47 25.73 -0.89
C PHE A 331 4.42 26.85 -0.83
N ALA A 332 4.81 28.12 -1.01
CA ALA A 332 3.84 29.21 -1.10
C ALA A 332 2.90 29.03 -2.30
N TYR A 333 3.45 28.67 -3.47
CA TYR A 333 2.61 28.32 -4.62
C TYR A 333 1.83 27.02 -4.38
N ALA A 334 2.37 26.03 -3.66
CA ALA A 334 1.68 24.77 -3.41
C ALA A 334 0.42 25.01 -2.58
N GLN A 335 0.55 25.85 -1.54
CA GLN A 335 -0.57 26.29 -0.71
C GLN A 335 -1.57 27.13 -1.51
N LEU A 336 -1.09 28.06 -2.33
CA LEU A 336 -1.96 28.87 -3.19
C LEU A 336 -2.77 27.99 -4.16
N GLY A 337 -2.11 27.04 -4.83
CA GLY A 337 -2.77 26.11 -5.75
C GLY A 337 -3.80 25.21 -5.04
N TYR A 338 -3.46 24.73 -3.83
CA TYR A 338 -4.39 23.96 -3.01
C TYR A 338 -5.67 24.75 -2.67
N LEU A 339 -5.52 26.01 -2.24
CA LEU A 339 -6.65 26.86 -1.87
C LEU A 339 -7.49 27.32 -3.08
N LEU A 340 -6.86 27.59 -4.22
CA LEU A 340 -7.55 28.06 -5.42
C LEU A 340 -8.24 26.93 -6.20
N PHE A 341 -7.58 25.77 -6.34
CA PHE A 341 -8.00 24.72 -7.27
C PHE A 341 -8.38 23.41 -6.59
N GLY A 342 -8.14 23.25 -5.29
CA GLY A 342 -8.30 21.96 -4.60
C GLY A 342 -9.72 21.40 -4.56
N THR A 343 -10.75 22.25 -4.71
CA THR A 343 -12.16 21.82 -4.75
C THR A 343 -12.62 21.36 -6.13
N GLN A 344 -11.92 21.75 -7.20
CA GLN A 344 -12.35 21.51 -8.58
C GLN A 344 -11.38 20.63 -9.38
N VAL A 345 -10.09 20.64 -9.05
CA VAL A 345 -9.05 19.94 -9.82
C VAL A 345 -8.41 18.85 -8.98
N GLU A 346 -8.50 17.59 -9.44
CA GLU A 346 -7.98 16.42 -8.70
C GLU A 346 -6.47 16.51 -8.41
N ASN A 347 -5.70 17.09 -9.34
CA ASN A 347 -4.25 17.28 -9.18
C ASN A 347 -3.89 18.22 -8.02
N PHE A 348 -4.84 19.04 -7.56
CA PHE A 348 -4.71 19.93 -6.42
C PHE A 348 -5.55 19.48 -5.21
N SER A 349 -6.11 18.26 -5.22
CA SER A 349 -7.08 17.82 -4.19
C SER A 349 -6.48 17.64 -2.80
N THR A 350 -5.19 17.37 -2.69
CA THR A 350 -4.46 17.28 -1.43
C THR A 350 -3.16 18.06 -1.51
N PHE A 351 -2.69 18.61 -0.39
CA PHE A 351 -1.46 19.39 -0.36
C PHE A 351 -0.25 18.61 -0.92
N VAL A 352 -0.15 17.32 -0.59
CA VAL A 352 0.91 16.43 -1.10
C VAL A 352 0.81 16.26 -2.62
N LYS A 353 -0.40 16.09 -3.18
CA LYS A 353 -0.59 16.06 -4.63
C LYS A 353 -0.22 17.40 -5.28
N CYS A 354 -0.51 18.53 -4.64
CA CYS A 354 -0.12 19.86 -5.15
C CYS A 354 1.40 19.97 -5.35
N ILE A 355 2.18 19.51 -4.37
CA ILE A 355 3.65 19.45 -4.44
C ILE A 355 4.09 18.63 -5.67
N PHE A 356 3.54 17.44 -5.87
CA PHE A 356 3.89 16.60 -7.03
C PHE A 356 3.46 17.23 -8.35
N THR A 357 2.27 17.82 -8.41
CA THR A 357 1.76 18.52 -9.59
C THR A 357 2.67 19.69 -9.98
N GLN A 358 3.21 20.41 -9.00
CA GLN A 358 4.17 21.49 -9.25
C GLN A 358 5.50 21.00 -9.84
N PHE A 359 6.03 19.89 -9.36
CA PHE A 359 7.19 19.25 -10.00
C PHE A 359 6.87 18.80 -11.43
N ARG A 360 5.68 18.26 -11.68
CA ARG A 360 5.25 17.88 -13.04
C ARG A 360 5.15 19.09 -13.98
N ILE A 361 4.66 20.23 -13.49
CA ILE A 361 4.66 21.49 -14.26
C ILE A 361 6.09 21.90 -14.64
N ILE A 362 7.08 21.76 -13.73
CA ILE A 362 8.50 22.03 -14.04
C ILE A 362 9.05 21.09 -15.12
N LEU A 363 8.56 19.85 -15.17
CA LEU A 363 8.95 18.89 -16.20
C LEU A 363 8.19 19.07 -17.53
N GLY A 364 7.22 20.00 -17.58
CA GLY A 364 6.38 20.26 -18.76
C GLY A 364 5.14 19.38 -18.89
N ASP A 365 4.80 18.60 -17.86
CA ASP A 365 3.59 17.78 -17.80
C ASP A 365 2.52 18.46 -16.94
N PHE A 366 1.54 19.08 -17.58
CA PHE A 366 0.49 19.83 -16.89
C PHE A 366 -0.83 19.84 -17.67
N ASP A 367 -1.94 19.79 -16.94
CA ASP A 367 -3.28 19.96 -17.49
C ASP A 367 -3.76 21.40 -17.27
N TYR A 368 -3.37 22.29 -18.18
CA TYR A 368 -3.73 23.70 -18.11
C TYR A 368 -5.25 23.94 -18.26
N ASN A 369 -5.92 23.13 -19.08
CA ASN A 369 -7.35 23.30 -19.35
C ASN A 369 -8.17 23.12 -18.07
N SER A 370 -7.82 22.14 -17.23
CA SER A 370 -8.47 21.96 -15.93
C SER A 370 -8.25 23.14 -14.98
N ILE A 371 -7.07 23.78 -15.02
CA ILE A 371 -6.75 24.96 -14.21
C ILE A 371 -7.54 26.19 -14.68
N ASP A 372 -7.59 26.43 -15.99
CA ASP A 372 -8.32 27.56 -16.59
C ASP A 372 -9.84 27.44 -16.39
N ASN A 373 -10.39 26.22 -16.54
CA ASN A 373 -11.79 25.96 -16.28
C ASN A 373 -12.18 26.17 -14.82
N ALA A 374 -11.26 25.87 -13.88
CA ALA A 374 -11.52 26.05 -12.46
C ALA A 374 -11.61 27.54 -12.07
N ASN A 375 -10.71 28.36 -12.62
CA ASN A 375 -10.79 29.81 -12.49
C ASN A 375 -10.14 30.50 -13.68
N ARG A 376 -10.96 31.07 -14.57
CA ARG A 376 -10.52 31.73 -15.81
C ARG A 376 -9.62 32.95 -15.63
N VAL A 377 -9.58 33.54 -14.42
CA VAL A 377 -8.74 34.70 -14.13
C VAL A 377 -7.51 34.28 -13.33
N LEU A 378 -7.71 33.62 -12.19
CA LEU A 378 -6.61 33.26 -11.30
C LEU A 378 -5.81 32.05 -11.80
N GLY A 379 -6.40 31.19 -12.63
CA GLY A 379 -5.74 30.03 -13.25
C GLY A 379 -4.57 30.45 -14.15
N PRO A 380 -4.81 31.25 -15.20
CA PRO A 380 -3.75 31.77 -16.07
C PRO A 380 -2.70 32.57 -15.30
N ILE A 381 -3.12 33.43 -14.35
CA ILE A 381 -2.20 34.23 -13.53
C ILE A 381 -1.29 33.31 -12.72
N TYR A 382 -1.85 32.36 -11.96
CA TYR A 382 -1.09 31.40 -11.18
C TYR A 382 -0.07 30.65 -12.04
N PHE A 383 -0.50 30.13 -13.19
CA PHE A 383 0.35 29.34 -14.07
C PHE A 383 1.51 30.16 -14.64
N VAL A 384 1.20 31.35 -15.20
CA VAL A 384 2.21 32.23 -15.80
C VAL A 384 3.20 32.73 -14.75
N THR A 385 2.74 33.15 -13.57
CA THR A 385 3.66 33.63 -12.52
C THR A 385 4.50 32.49 -11.95
N TYR A 386 3.93 31.30 -11.75
CA TYR A 386 4.68 30.13 -11.29
C TYR A 386 5.77 29.76 -12.28
N VAL A 387 5.43 29.62 -13.57
CA VAL A 387 6.41 29.32 -14.62
C VAL A 387 7.47 30.41 -14.69
N PHE A 388 7.07 31.69 -14.62
CA PHE A 388 8.01 32.81 -14.65
C PHE A 388 9.05 32.73 -13.51
N PHE A 389 8.58 32.65 -12.26
CA PHE A 389 9.46 32.64 -11.10
C PHE A 389 10.29 31.35 -11.01
N VAL A 390 9.69 30.19 -11.26
CA VAL A 390 10.39 28.92 -11.07
C VAL A 390 11.38 28.63 -12.21
N PHE A 391 11.00 28.86 -13.47
CA PHE A 391 11.90 28.56 -14.60
C PHE A 391 12.92 29.66 -14.91
N PHE A 392 12.55 30.94 -14.76
CA PHE A 392 13.45 32.02 -15.20
C PHE A 392 14.22 32.69 -14.06
N VAL A 393 13.77 32.56 -12.82
CA VAL A 393 14.45 33.15 -11.66
C VAL A 393 15.18 32.10 -10.83
N LEU A 394 14.57 30.91 -10.66
CA LEU A 394 15.07 29.89 -9.73
C LEU A 394 15.80 28.69 -10.37
N LEU A 395 15.60 28.45 -11.67
CA LEU A 395 16.34 27.47 -12.48
C LEU A 395 17.31 28.21 -13.39
#